data_AF-A0A2V7XP92-F1
#
_entry.id   AF-A0A2V7XP92-F1
#
_cell.length_a   1.000
_cell.length_b   1.000
_cell.length_c   1.000
_cell.angle_alpha   90.00
_cell.angle_beta   90.00
_cell.angle_gamma   90.00
#
_symmetry.space_group_name_H-M   'P 1'
#
loop_
_entity.id
_entity.type
_entity.pdbx_description
1 polymer ?
#
loop_
_entity_poly.entity_id
_entity_poly.type
_entity_poly.pdbx_seq_one_letter_code
_entity_poly.pdbx_strand_id
1 'polypeptide(L)' 'MQRRAAQRASWPVLVYRLRDAPGDDLSATTTVAQRLAMMWPLALEAWSLSGWPLPAYARGESPVTRRAWGVSPSLPS' A
#
# COMPACT_ATOMS: atom_id res chain seq x y z
N MET A 1 13.36 -26.48 -12.35
CA MET A 1 12.91 -25.91 -11.05
C MET A 1 14.09 -25.41 -10.21
N GLN A 2 15.12 -26.23 -9.96
CA GLN A 2 16.27 -25.90 -9.09
C GLN A 2 17.04 -24.61 -9.46
N ARG A 3 17.26 -24.33 -10.76
CA ARG A 3 17.97 -23.12 -11.21
C ARG A 3 17.28 -21.81 -10.78
N ARG A 4 15.94 -21.81 -10.74
CA ARG A 4 15.14 -20.66 -10.26
C ARG A 4 15.19 -20.52 -8.74
N ALA A 5 15.23 -21.65 -8.01
CA ALA A 5 15.35 -21.64 -6.56
C ALA A 5 16.71 -21.07 -6.11
N ALA A 6 17.80 -21.49 -6.75
CA ALA A 6 19.15 -20.99 -6.45
C ALA A 6 19.29 -19.48 -6.71
N GLN A 7 18.66 -18.95 -7.76
CA GLN A 7 18.65 -17.51 -8.04
C GLN A 7 17.86 -16.68 -7.02
N ARG A 8 16.80 -17.26 -6.42
CA ARG A 8 16.01 -16.58 -5.39
C ARG A 8 16.68 -16.58 -4.02
N ALA A 9 17.66 -17.46 -3.80
CA ALA A 9 18.38 -17.53 -2.54
C ALA A 9 19.21 -16.26 -2.25
N SER A 10 19.56 -15.48 -3.27
CA SER A 10 20.28 -14.22 -3.11
C SER A 10 19.35 -13.00 -2.96
N TRP A 11 18.03 -13.19 -2.96
CA TRP A 11 17.11 -12.07 -2.83
C TRP A 11 17.10 -11.55 -1.39
N PRO A 12 17.04 -10.23 -1.17
CA PRO A 12 16.98 -9.65 0.15
C PRO A 12 15.56 -9.75 0.74
N VAL A 13 15.00 -10.96 0.77
CA VAL A 13 13.64 -11.24 1.25
C VAL A 13 13.72 -11.95 2.59
N LEU A 14 13.02 -11.42 3.59
CA LEU A 14 12.90 -12.04 4.90
C LEU A 14 11.66 -12.94 4.91
N VAL A 15 11.82 -14.19 5.35
CA VAL A 15 10.73 -15.17 5.41
C VAL A 15 10.35 -15.37 6.88
N TYR A 16 9.10 -15.04 7.20
CA TYR A 16 8.52 -15.25 8.51
C TYR A 16 7.42 -16.31 8.44
N ARG A 17 7.17 -17.01 9.56
CA ARG A 17 5.91 -17.74 9.72
C ARG A 17 4.79 -16.73 9.89
N LEU A 18 3.57 -17.11 9.50
CA LEU A 18 2.40 -16.20 9.51
C LEU A 18 2.15 -15.51 10.87
N ARG A 19 2.47 -16.16 11.98
CA ARG A 19 2.29 -15.62 13.35
C ARG A 19 3.51 -14.87 13.89
N ASP A 20 4.67 -15.02 13.24
CA ASP A 20 5.96 -14.53 13.72
C ASP A 20 6.45 -13.33 12.90
N ALA A 21 5.70 -12.92 11.87
CA ALA A 21 6.00 -11.73 11.10
C ALA A 21 5.92 -10.51 12.01
N PRO A 22 6.94 -9.62 11.99
CA PRO A 22 6.82 -8.33 12.66
C PRO A 22 5.63 -7.57 12.08
N GLY A 23 4.98 -6.75 12.90
CA GLY A 23 3.92 -5.89 12.40
C GLY A 23 4.47 -4.90 11.37
N ASP A 24 3.70 -4.67 10.29
CA ASP A 24 4.04 -3.70 9.25
C ASP A 24 3.82 -2.24 9.69
N ASP A 25 3.46 -2.02 10.96
CA ASP A 25 3.24 -0.68 11.49
C ASP A 25 4.57 0.01 11.82
N LEU A 26 5.00 0.85 10.88
CA LEU A 26 6.15 1.73 11.04
C LEU A 26 5.82 3.05 11.75
N SER A 27 4.60 3.22 12.28
CA SER A 27 4.16 4.49 12.89
C SER A 27 5.01 4.91 14.09
N ALA A 28 5.58 3.95 14.82
CA ALA A 28 6.44 4.20 15.98
C ALA A 28 7.85 4.69 15.59
N THR A 29 8.31 4.42 14.38
CA THR A 29 9.71 4.68 13.95
C THR A 29 9.82 5.69 12.81
N THR A 30 8.70 6.03 12.17
CA THR A 30 8.66 6.96 11.04
C THR A 30 7.60 8.03 11.25
N THR A 31 7.88 9.22 10.76
CA THR A 31 6.89 10.29 10.65
C THR A 31 6.00 10.07 9.42
N VAL A 32 4.83 10.73 9.40
CA VAL A 32 3.95 10.72 8.22
C VAL A 32 4.68 11.23 6.97
N ALA A 33 5.47 12.30 7.10
CA ALA A 33 6.24 12.87 5.99
C ALA A 33 7.27 11.88 5.43
N GLN A 34 7.96 11.13 6.30
CA GLN A 34 8.91 10.10 5.87
C GLN A 34 8.22 8.97 5.12
N ARG A 35 7.06 8.50 5.59
CA ARG A 35 6.30 7.46 4.88
C ARG A 35 5.82 7.93 3.51
N LEU A 36 5.33 9.18 3.42
CA LEU A 36 4.96 9.78 2.14
C LEU A 36 6.17 9.87 1.20
N ALA A 37 7.33 10.34 1.69
CA ALA A 37 8.53 10.42 0.87
C ALA A 37 8.99 9.05 0.34
N MET A 38 8.85 7.98 1.13
CA MET A 38 9.18 6.61 0.71
C MET A 38 8.22 6.06 -0.34
N MET A 39 6.90 6.26 -0.15
CA MET A 39 5.87 5.61 -0.96
C MET A 39 5.46 6.41 -2.20
N TRP A 40 5.57 7.74 -2.15
CA TRP A 40 5.15 8.62 -3.24
C TRP A 40 5.78 8.30 -4.60
N PRO A 41 7.10 8.12 -4.74
CA PRO A 41 7.68 7.79 -6.05
C PRO A 41 7.17 6.45 -6.59
N LEU A 42 7.01 5.42 -5.73
CA LEU A 42 6.48 4.12 -6.14
C LEU A 42 5.03 4.20 -6.62
N ALA A 43 4.20 5.01 -5.94
CA ALA A 43 2.82 5.23 -6.34
C ALA A 43 2.74 5.92 -7.72
N LEU A 44 3.61 6.90 -7.98
CA LEU A 44 3.70 7.57 -9.27
C LEU A 44 4.14 6.62 -10.39
N GLU A 45 5.18 5.81 -10.15
CA GLU A 45 5.65 4.81 -11.11
C GLU A 45 4.57 3.78 -11.41
N ALA A 46 3.94 3.21 -10.39
CA ALA A 46 2.84 2.25 -10.56
C ALA A 46 1.66 2.87 -11.33
N TRP A 47 1.32 4.14 -11.07
CA TRP A 47 0.28 4.83 -11.82
C TRP A 47 0.67 5.03 -13.29
N SER A 48 1.91 5.38 -13.58
CA SER A 48 2.40 5.58 -14.95
C SER A 48 2.24 4.32 -15.82
N LEU A 49 2.34 3.14 -15.22
CA LEU A 49 2.14 1.85 -15.90
C LEU A 49 0.68 1.59 -16.30
N SER A 50 -0.28 2.32 -15.72
CA SER A 50 -1.70 2.17 -16.08
C SER A 50 -2.05 2.77 -17.45
N GLY A 51 -1.19 3.64 -17.99
CA GLY A 51 -1.43 4.37 -19.24
C GLY A 51 -2.41 5.55 -19.11
N TRP A 52 -2.94 5.82 -17.93
CA TRP A 52 -3.82 6.96 -17.67
C TRP A 52 -3.04 8.19 -17.21
N PRO A 53 -3.45 9.41 -17.60
CA PRO A 53 -2.85 10.63 -17.08
C PRO A 53 -3.03 10.72 -15.57
N LEU A 54 -2.12 11.43 -14.90
CA LEU A 54 -2.32 11.75 -13.49
C LEU A 54 -3.54 12.66 -13.34
N PRO A 55 -4.44 12.38 -12.38
CA PRO A 55 -5.59 13.23 -12.15
C PRO A 55 -5.16 14.63 -11.67
N ALA A 56 -5.75 15.67 -12.27
CA ALA A 56 -5.47 17.08 -11.97
C ALA A 56 -6.59 17.76 -11.16
N TYR A 57 -7.55 17.00 -10.65
CA TYR A 57 -8.65 17.56 -9.86
C TYR A 57 -8.15 18.14 -8.52
N ALA A 58 -8.85 19.16 -8.02
CA ALA A 58 -8.61 19.64 -6.67
C ALA A 58 -8.99 18.57 -5.64
N ARG A 59 -8.42 18.61 -4.43
CA ARG A 59 -8.73 17.61 -3.39
C ARG A 59 -10.24 17.47 -3.12
N GLY A 60 -10.99 18.58 -3.16
CA GLY A 60 -12.44 18.60 -2.97
C GLY A 60 -13.26 17.97 -4.09
N GLU A 61 -12.66 17.83 -5.28
CA GLU A 61 -13.27 17.27 -6.49
C GLU A 61 -12.90 15.80 -6.69
N SER A 62 -12.07 15.25 -5.81
CA SER A 62 -11.68 13.84 -5.87
C SER A 62 -12.93 12.95 -5.93
N PRO A 63 -12.99 11.97 -6.84
CA PRO A 63 -14.16 11.10 -7.03
C PRO A 63 -14.23 10.03 -5.94
N VAL A 64 -14.26 10.46 -4.68
CA VAL A 64 -14.31 9.59 -3.49
C VAL A 64 -15.65 9.76 -2.81
N THR A 65 -16.37 8.66 -2.63
CA THR A 65 -17.56 8.65 -1.78
C THR A 65 -17.10 8.62 -0.32
N ARG A 66 -17.39 9.67 0.45
CA ARG A 66 -17.17 9.66 1.90
C ARG A 66 -18.25 8.80 2.57
N ARG A 67 -17.86 7.66 3.13
CA ARG A 67 -18.71 6.92 4.06
C ARG A 67 -18.44 7.42 5.47
N ALA A 68 -19.48 7.79 6.21
CA ALA A 68 -19.34 8.08 7.63
C ALA A 68 -18.91 6.79 8.34
N TRP A 69 -17.72 6.80 8.94
CA TRP A 69 -17.27 5.70 9.77
C TRP A 69 -18.11 5.71 11.06
N GLY A 70 -19.07 4.79 11.17
CA GLY A 70 -19.98 4.70 12.32
C GLY A 70 -21.43 4.28 12.03
N VAL A 71 -21.85 4.17 10.76
CA VAL A 71 -23.16 3.61 10.40
C VAL A 71 -22.98 2.20 9.85
N SER A 72 -23.14 1.20 10.71
CA SER A 72 -23.50 -0.14 10.25
C SER A 72 -24.89 -0.04 9.61
N PRO A 73 -25.08 -0.44 8.34
CA PRO A 73 -26.43 -0.62 7.83
C PRO A 73 -27.07 -1.75 8.63
N SER A 74 -28.06 -1.43 9.46
CA SER A 74 -28.92 -2.44 10.07
C SER A 74 -29.57 -3.25 8.95
N LEU A 75 -29.25 -4.55 8.87
CA LEU A 75 -29.97 -5.49 8.01
C LEU A 75 -31.43 -5.59 8.50
N PRO A 76 -32.44 -5.55 7.62
CA PRO A 76 -33.81 -5.86 8.02
C PRO A 76 -33.89 -7.33 8.46
N SER A 77 -34.57 -7.54 9.58
CA SER A 77 -34.85 -8.86 10.20
C SER A 77 -35.59 -9.82 9.28
#